data_AF-A0A382A9R6-F1
#
_entry.id   AF-A0A382A9R6-F1
#
_cell.length_a   1.000
_cell.length_b   1.000
_cell.length_c   1.000
_cell.angle_alpha   90.00
_cell.angle_beta   90.00
_cell.angle_gamma   90.00
#
_symmetry.space_group_name_H-M   'P 1'
#
loop_
_entity.id
_entity.type
_entity.pdbx_description
1 polymer ?
#
loop_
_entity_poly.entity_id
_entity_poly.type
_entity_poly.pdbx_seq_one_letter_code
_entity_poly.pdbx_strand_id
1 'polypeptide(L)'
;VGELDDQQDKRGKFLYSRIADLEAEAEELRRRVVDTPRRLTEFEKELRDTKRELARAMGQNEKLNTTLTSSRERIEALREEVDKLSEPPASYGTVVGLNDDGSADIQASGRKMRVSIKPDLAAGLTVGQEVVLNDSLSIIRSRPPEKIGEVVTVKEVLPEGLRAVVVGRADEQRVADLGDVLLREGIRSG
;
A
#
# COMPACT_ATOMS: atom_id res chain seq x y z
N VAL A 1 38.83 -96.71 23.52
CA VAL A 1 39.19 -96.07 22.22
C VAL A 1 38.06 -95.16 21.72
N GLY A 2 36.78 -95.50 21.86
CA GLY A 2 35.66 -94.66 21.39
C GLY A 2 35.40 -93.34 22.13
N GLU A 3 35.68 -93.22 23.43
CA GLU A 3 35.40 -91.98 24.20
C GLU A 3 36.38 -90.82 23.88
N LEU A 4 37.62 -91.14 23.55
CA LEU A 4 38.64 -90.14 23.16
C LEU A 4 38.37 -89.56 21.77
N ASP A 5 37.79 -90.36 20.87
CA ASP A 5 37.42 -89.96 19.51
C ASP A 5 36.17 -89.06 19.52
N ASP A 6 35.16 -89.40 20.34
CA ASP A 6 33.95 -88.58 20.54
C ASP A 6 34.27 -87.23 21.22
N GLN A 7 35.23 -87.19 22.14
CA GLN A 7 35.67 -85.94 22.77
C GLN A 7 36.46 -85.03 21.81
N GLN A 8 37.21 -85.62 20.88
CA GLN A 8 37.91 -84.88 19.82
C GLN A 8 36.94 -84.35 18.75
N ASP A 9 35.94 -85.14 18.34
CA ASP A 9 34.90 -84.70 17.40
C ASP A 9 34.03 -83.57 17.98
N LYS A 10 33.62 -83.68 19.25
CA LYS A 10 32.90 -82.60 19.97
C LYS A 10 33.71 -81.30 20.04
N ARG A 11 35.01 -81.40 20.27
CA ARG A 11 35.90 -80.23 20.34
C ARG A 11 36.12 -79.61 18.96
N GLY A 12 36.25 -80.42 17.91
CA GLY A 12 36.29 -79.95 16.52
C GLY A 12 35.02 -79.20 16.14
N LYS A 13 33.85 -79.80 16.39
CA LYS A 13 32.53 -79.17 16.13
C LYS A 13 32.34 -77.85 16.89
N PHE A 14 32.75 -77.80 18.16
CA PHE A 14 32.70 -76.56 18.95
C PHE A 14 33.59 -75.46 18.36
N LEU A 15 34.81 -75.80 17.94
CA LEU A 15 35.73 -74.84 17.32
C LEU A 15 35.23 -74.34 15.96
N TYR A 16 34.66 -75.22 15.12
CA TYR A 16 34.05 -74.83 13.85
C TYR A 16 32.86 -73.89 14.05
N SER A 17 32.00 -74.15 15.04
CA SER A 17 30.90 -73.24 15.39
C SER A 17 31.43 -71.88 15.84
N ARG A 18 32.47 -71.86 16.68
CA ARG A 18 33.07 -70.62 17.19
C ARG A 18 33.72 -69.79 16.07
N ILE A 19 34.34 -70.44 15.09
CA ILE A 19 34.92 -69.77 13.92
C ILE A 19 33.79 -69.18 13.06
N ALA A 20 32.72 -69.94 12.81
CA ALA A 20 31.58 -69.45 12.04
C ALA A 20 30.90 -68.23 12.71
N ASP A 21 30.72 -68.25 14.03
CA ASP A 21 30.15 -67.12 14.78
C ASP A 21 31.05 -65.88 14.70
N LEU A 22 32.37 -66.05 14.84
CA LEU A 22 33.34 -64.95 14.73
C LEU A 22 33.45 -64.41 13.30
N GLU A 23 33.34 -65.26 12.28
CA GLU A 23 33.31 -64.83 10.88
C GLU A 23 32.04 -64.02 10.58
N ALA A 24 30.89 -64.42 11.12
CA ALA A 24 29.65 -63.65 11.02
C ALA A 24 29.74 -62.29 11.72
N GLU A 25 30.31 -62.24 12.93
CA GLU A 25 30.51 -60.98 13.67
C GLU A 25 31.52 -60.05 12.97
N ALA A 26 32.60 -60.61 12.41
CA ALA A 26 33.59 -59.85 11.65
C ALA A 26 32.98 -59.26 10.36
N GLU A 27 32.09 -60.00 9.69
CA GLU A 27 31.37 -59.51 8.51
C GLU A 27 30.39 -58.38 8.89
N GLU A 28 29.67 -58.49 10.01
CA GLU A 28 28.80 -57.43 10.50
C GLU A 28 29.58 -56.16 10.87
N LEU A 29 30.71 -56.31 11.58
CA LEU A 29 31.58 -55.19 11.92
C LEU A 29 32.17 -54.53 10.67
N ARG A 30 32.59 -55.32 9.68
CA ARG A 30 33.07 -54.79 8.39
C ARG A 30 31.99 -53.99 7.67
N ARG A 31 30.74 -54.49 7.63
CA ARG A 31 29.61 -53.75 7.07
C ARG A 31 29.37 -52.44 7.82
N ARG A 32 29.33 -52.45 9.15
CA ARG A 32 29.17 -51.24 9.97
C ARG A 32 30.29 -50.23 9.76
N VAL A 33 31.54 -50.68 9.64
CA VAL A 33 32.71 -49.82 9.37
C VAL A 33 32.61 -49.17 8.00
N VAL A 34 31.98 -49.81 7.01
CA VAL A 34 31.79 -49.23 5.67
C VAL A 34 30.56 -48.33 5.58
N ASP A 35 29.46 -48.69 6.24
CA ASP A 35 28.18 -47.99 6.13
C ASP A 35 28.10 -46.73 6.99
N THR A 36 28.74 -46.72 8.16
CA THR A 36 28.70 -45.56 9.09
C THR A 36 29.39 -44.32 8.49
N PRO A 37 30.59 -44.41 7.91
CA PRO A 37 31.23 -43.27 7.24
C PRO A 37 30.43 -42.75 6.05
N ARG A 38 29.76 -43.64 5.29
CA ARG A 38 28.92 -43.24 4.15
C ARG A 38 27.75 -42.35 4.61
N ARG A 39 27.01 -42.78 5.64
CA ARG A 39 25.92 -41.99 6.23
C ARG A 39 26.42 -40.67 6.81
N LEU A 40 27.60 -40.66 7.44
CA LEU A 40 28.19 -39.43 7.96
C LEU A 40 28.51 -38.44 6.83
N THR A 41 29.09 -38.90 5.72
CA THR A 41 29.36 -38.04 4.56
C THR A 41 28.09 -37.50 3.90
N GLU A 42 27.02 -38.28 3.89
CA GLU A 42 25.70 -37.85 3.41
C GLU A 42 25.11 -36.76 4.32
N PHE A 43 25.11 -36.97 5.64
CA PHE A 43 24.63 -35.97 6.60
C PHE A 43 25.48 -34.69 6.59
N GLU A 44 26.80 -34.79 6.45
CA GLU A 44 27.67 -33.62 6.32
C GLU A 44 27.38 -32.82 5.05
N LYS A 45 27.02 -33.51 3.96
CA LYS A 45 26.60 -32.87 2.71
C LYS A 45 25.27 -32.16 2.88
N GLU A 46 24.26 -32.84 3.45
CA GLU A 46 22.95 -32.24 3.75
C GLU A 46 23.08 -31.03 4.69
N LEU A 47 23.92 -31.13 5.73
CA LEU A 47 24.18 -30.02 6.65
C LEU A 47 24.84 -28.83 5.93
N ARG A 48 25.74 -29.09 4.99
CA ARG A 48 26.38 -28.04 4.20
C ARG A 48 25.39 -27.36 3.25
N ASP A 49 24.50 -28.14 2.63
CA ASP A 49 23.53 -27.62 1.68
C ASP A 49 22.41 -26.82 2.38
N THR A 50 21.89 -27.31 3.51
CA THR A 50 20.96 -26.58 4.37
C THR A 50 21.55 -25.28 4.92
N LYS A 51 22.83 -25.28 5.35
CA LYS A 51 23.53 -24.04 5.75
C LYS A 51 23.63 -23.03 4.62
N ARG A 52 23.86 -23.49 3.37
CA ARG A 52 23.90 -22.60 2.19
C ARG A 52 22.52 -22.03 1.88
N GLU A 53 21.46 -22.82 2.02
CA GLU A 53 20.09 -22.34 1.86
C GLU A 53 19.71 -21.31 2.93
N LEU A 54 20.06 -21.58 4.19
CA LEU A 54 19.85 -20.63 5.28
C LEU A 54 20.59 -19.30 5.02
N ALA A 55 21.86 -19.35 4.61
CA ALA A 55 22.62 -18.15 4.28
C ALA A 55 21.99 -17.36 3.11
N ARG A 56 21.49 -18.05 2.08
CA ARG A 56 20.76 -17.43 0.96
C ARG A 56 19.46 -16.78 1.43
N ALA A 57 18.68 -17.47 2.26
CA ALA A 57 17.42 -16.96 2.81
C ALA A 57 17.65 -15.75 3.73
N MET A 58 18.70 -15.77 4.55
CA MET A 58 19.11 -14.64 5.39
C MET A 58 19.48 -13.42 4.56
N GLY A 59 20.33 -13.58 3.53
CA GLY A 59 20.70 -12.48 2.64
C GLY A 59 19.49 -11.91 1.87
N GLN A 60 18.54 -12.77 1.47
CA GLN A 60 17.30 -12.31 0.85
C GLN A 60 16.43 -11.54 1.85
N ASN A 61 16.31 -12.00 3.09
CA ASN A 61 15.58 -11.29 4.14
C ASN A 61 16.18 -9.90 4.41
N GLU A 62 17.50 -9.81 4.51
CA GLU A 62 18.20 -8.54 4.71
C GLU A 62 17.97 -7.58 3.53
N LYS A 63 18.03 -8.07 2.30
CA LYS A 63 17.71 -7.27 1.10
C LYS A 63 16.25 -6.79 1.07
N LEU A 64 15.32 -7.63 1.49
CA LEU A 64 13.91 -7.26 1.58
C LEU A 64 13.68 -6.22 2.67
N ASN A 65 14.30 -6.40 3.84
CA ASN A 65 14.21 -5.43 4.94
C ASN A 65 14.80 -4.07 4.55
N THR A 66 15.96 -4.03 3.92
CA THR A 66 16.56 -2.76 3.44
C THR A 66 15.66 -2.09 2.40
N THR A 67 15.10 -2.86 1.47
CA THR A 67 14.15 -2.33 0.47
C THR A 67 12.88 -1.78 1.14
N LEU A 68 12.33 -2.51 2.11
CA LEU A 68 11.13 -2.09 2.85
C LEU A 68 11.38 -0.82 3.64
N THR A 69 12.49 -0.73 4.38
CA THR A 69 12.87 0.47 5.14
C THR A 69 13.04 1.66 4.20
N SER A 70 13.79 1.52 3.11
CA SER A 70 13.97 2.61 2.14
C SER A 70 12.66 3.06 1.47
N SER A 71 11.72 2.13 1.26
CA SER A 71 10.39 2.46 0.71
C SER A 71 9.54 3.20 1.74
N ARG A 72 9.62 2.83 3.02
CA ARG A 72 8.94 3.55 4.11
C ARG A 72 9.46 4.97 4.26
N GLU A 73 10.78 5.17 4.24
CA GLU A 73 11.40 6.49 4.29
C GLU A 73 10.94 7.39 3.13
N ARG A 74 10.83 6.83 1.91
CA ARG A 74 10.29 7.58 0.76
C ARG A 74 8.83 7.99 0.95
N ILE A 75 8.00 7.10 1.51
CA ILE A 75 6.59 7.41 1.79
C ILE A 75 6.48 8.51 2.85
N GLU A 76 7.30 8.46 3.89
CA GLU A 76 7.33 9.51 4.93
C GLU A 76 7.78 10.85 4.35
N ALA A 77 8.84 10.88 3.53
CA ALA A 77 9.28 12.11 2.86
C ALA A 77 8.19 12.71 1.95
N LEU A 78 7.48 11.88 1.19
CA LEU A 78 6.35 12.34 0.36
C LEU A 78 5.19 12.87 1.20
N ARG A 79 4.92 12.27 2.37
CA ARG A 79 3.91 12.78 3.31
C ARG A 79 4.28 14.13 3.87
N GLU A 80 5.54 14.32 4.28
CA GLU A 80 6.02 15.61 4.77
C GLU A 80 5.96 16.69 3.69
N GLU A 81 6.24 16.36 2.43
CA GLU A 81 6.10 17.30 1.31
C GLU A 81 4.63 17.68 1.06
N VAL A 82 3.71 16.72 1.14
CA VAL A 82 2.26 16.97 1.05
C VAL A 82 1.76 17.84 2.21
N ASP A 83 2.26 17.60 3.43
CA ASP A 83 1.89 18.38 4.60
C ASP A 83 2.42 19.82 4.52
N LYS A 84 3.66 20.02 4.03
CA LYS A 84 4.22 21.35 3.76
C LYS A 84 3.42 22.12 2.70
N LEU A 85 2.98 21.46 1.63
CA LEU A 85 2.09 22.06 0.63
C LEU A 85 0.70 22.43 1.19
N SER A 86 0.39 21.97 2.41
CA SER A 86 -0.83 22.32 3.14
C SER A 86 -0.61 23.43 4.19
N GLU A 87 0.62 23.92 4.36
CA GLU A 87 0.92 25.05 5.26
C GLU A 87 0.42 26.40 4.68
N PRO A 88 0.04 27.37 5.52
CA PRO A 88 -0.39 28.70 5.04
C PRO A 88 0.77 29.46 4.37
N PRO A 89 0.57 30.26 3.30
CA PRO A 89 -0.67 30.91 2.87
C PRO A 89 -1.43 30.17 1.76
N ALA A 90 -2.65 29.73 2.04
CA ALA A 90 -3.51 29.11 1.04
C ALA A 90 -4.34 30.16 0.28
N SER A 91 -4.52 29.95 -1.02
CA SER A 91 -5.40 30.78 -1.86
C SER A 91 -6.84 30.29 -1.79
N TYR A 92 -7.81 31.20 -1.92
CA TYR A 92 -9.23 30.87 -1.92
C TYR A 92 -9.82 31.03 -3.34
N GLY A 93 -10.83 30.22 -3.63
CA GLY A 93 -11.60 30.32 -4.87
C GLY A 93 -13.05 29.87 -4.69
N THR A 94 -13.90 30.18 -5.66
CA THR A 94 -15.30 29.73 -5.71
C THR A 94 -15.47 28.74 -6.84
N VAL A 95 -16.14 27.62 -6.59
CA VAL A 95 -16.45 26.61 -7.61
C VAL A 95 -17.53 27.13 -8.54
N VAL A 96 -17.24 27.15 -9.84
CA VAL A 96 -18.17 27.58 -10.90
C VAL A 96 -18.75 26.38 -11.65
N GLY A 97 -18.00 25.28 -11.73
CA GLY A 97 -18.47 24.06 -12.39
C GLY A 97 -17.63 22.85 -12.01
N LEU A 98 -18.26 21.67 -12.11
CA LEU A 98 -17.59 20.37 -12.00
C LEU A 98 -17.55 19.73 -13.38
N ASN A 99 -16.41 19.15 -13.72
CA ASN A 99 -16.16 18.56 -15.03
C ASN A 99 -16.18 17.02 -14.95
N ASP A 100 -16.55 16.36 -16.05
CA ASP A 100 -16.64 14.90 -16.14
C ASP A 100 -15.27 14.20 -16.01
N ASP A 101 -14.17 14.94 -16.22
CA ASP A 101 -12.80 14.47 -16.08
C ASP A 101 -12.31 14.46 -14.61
N GLY A 102 -13.16 14.85 -13.65
CA GLY A 102 -12.82 14.95 -12.24
C GLY A 102 -12.09 16.24 -11.84
N SER A 103 -11.97 17.21 -12.76
CA SER A 103 -11.49 18.56 -12.45
C SER A 103 -12.65 19.50 -12.07
N ALA A 104 -12.32 20.64 -11.47
CA ALA A 104 -13.28 21.70 -11.21
C ALA A 104 -12.86 22.99 -11.92
N ASP A 105 -13.84 23.71 -12.45
CA ASP A 105 -13.66 25.08 -12.87
C ASP A 105 -13.92 25.99 -11.66
N ILE A 106 -12.94 26.82 -11.29
CA ILE A 106 -13.04 27.77 -10.19
C ILE A 106 -12.83 29.21 -10.67
N GLN A 107 -13.36 30.15 -9.89
CA GLN A 107 -13.03 31.57 -9.96
C GLN A 107 -12.09 31.91 -8.80
N ALA A 108 -10.88 32.34 -9.11
CA ALA A 108 -9.88 32.77 -8.11
C ALA A 108 -9.17 34.04 -8.61
N SER A 109 -8.98 35.02 -7.72
CA SER A 109 -8.32 36.30 -8.04
C SER A 109 -8.86 36.99 -9.30
N GLY A 110 -10.17 36.91 -9.54
CA GLY A 110 -10.83 37.58 -10.68
C GLY A 110 -10.72 36.86 -12.03
N ARG A 111 -10.13 35.66 -12.09
CA ARG A 111 -10.06 34.85 -13.32
C ARG A 111 -10.63 33.45 -13.12
N LYS A 112 -11.19 32.89 -14.20
CA LYS A 112 -11.66 31.51 -14.26
C LYS A 112 -10.48 30.60 -14.61
N MET A 113 -10.35 29.48 -13.90
CA MET A 113 -9.32 28.47 -14.17
C MET A 113 -9.82 27.07 -13.85
N ARG A 114 -9.29 26.08 -14.57
CA ARG A 114 -9.55 24.65 -14.32
C ARG A 114 -8.46 24.11 -13.41
N VAL A 115 -8.86 23.42 -12.35
CA VAL A 115 -7.99 22.94 -11.28
C VAL A 115 -8.27 21.48 -10.95
N SER A 116 -7.26 20.79 -10.41
CA SER A 116 -7.43 19.42 -9.93
C SER A 116 -8.07 19.39 -8.53
N ILE A 117 -8.80 18.31 -8.25
CA ILE A 117 -9.48 18.10 -6.97
C ILE A 117 -8.80 16.96 -6.23
N LYS A 118 -8.52 17.13 -4.93
CA LYS A 118 -8.10 16.01 -4.08
C LYS A 118 -9.20 14.93 -4.09
N PRO A 119 -8.89 13.64 -4.34
CA PRO A 119 -9.90 12.58 -4.51
C PRO A 119 -10.94 12.51 -3.38
N ASP A 120 -10.51 12.73 -2.13
CA ASP A 120 -11.37 12.69 -0.95
C ASP A 120 -12.47 13.77 -0.93
N LEU A 121 -12.32 14.84 -1.74
CA LEU A 121 -13.25 15.97 -1.78
C LEU A 121 -14.19 15.97 -2.98
N ALA A 122 -13.89 15.18 -4.01
CA ALA A 122 -14.60 15.24 -5.30
C ALA A 122 -16.11 14.97 -5.16
N ALA A 123 -16.51 14.03 -4.30
CA ALA A 123 -17.92 13.65 -4.14
C ALA A 123 -18.78 14.67 -3.37
N GLY A 124 -18.15 15.62 -2.66
CA GLY A 124 -18.84 16.55 -1.77
C GLY A 124 -18.83 18.01 -2.22
N LEU A 125 -18.22 18.31 -3.37
CA LEU A 125 -18.11 19.67 -3.88
C LEU A 125 -19.40 20.09 -4.60
N THR A 126 -19.82 21.33 -4.42
CA THR A 126 -21.01 21.90 -5.08
C THR A 126 -20.70 23.23 -5.75
N VAL A 127 -21.46 23.61 -6.78
CA VAL A 127 -21.30 24.92 -7.43
C VAL A 127 -21.68 26.05 -6.47
N GLY A 128 -20.87 27.12 -6.46
CA GLY A 128 -20.99 28.26 -5.54
C GLY A 128 -20.29 28.04 -4.19
N GLN A 129 -19.62 26.91 -3.99
CA GLN A 129 -18.90 26.63 -2.76
C GLN A 129 -17.51 27.28 -2.74
N GLU A 130 -17.08 27.77 -1.57
CA GLU A 130 -15.72 28.26 -1.38
C GLU A 130 -14.74 27.09 -1.18
N VAL A 131 -13.57 27.16 -1.80
CA VAL A 131 -12.53 26.15 -1.74
C VAL A 131 -11.17 26.75 -1.42
N VAL A 132 -10.31 25.94 -0.81
CA VAL A 132 -8.93 26.27 -0.48
C VAL A 132 -8.00 25.57 -1.46
N LEU A 133 -7.05 26.32 -2.00
CA LEU A 133 -6.07 25.88 -2.98
C LEU A 133 -4.68 25.82 -2.33
N ASN A 134 -3.91 24.80 -2.71
CA ASN A 134 -2.48 24.77 -2.43
C ASN A 134 -1.67 25.61 -3.45
N ASP A 135 -0.34 25.61 -3.30
CA ASP A 135 0.59 26.33 -4.20
C ASP A 135 0.54 25.83 -5.66
N SER A 136 0.15 24.56 -5.85
CA SER A 136 -0.08 23.97 -7.18
C SER A 136 -1.49 24.23 -7.71
N LEU A 137 -2.24 25.16 -7.10
CA LEU A 137 -3.61 25.53 -7.46
C LEU A 137 -4.57 24.33 -7.52
N SER A 138 -4.42 23.38 -6.60
CA SER A 138 -5.29 22.21 -6.47
C SER A 138 -6.17 22.32 -5.23
N ILE A 139 -7.41 21.84 -5.32
CA ILE A 139 -8.39 21.95 -4.23
C ILE A 139 -8.04 20.95 -3.12
N ILE A 140 -7.69 21.48 -1.95
CA ILE A 140 -7.29 20.70 -0.77
C ILE A 140 -8.33 20.72 0.37
N ARG A 141 -9.30 21.64 0.31
CA ARG A 141 -10.38 21.75 1.31
C ARG A 141 -11.58 22.48 0.72
N SER A 142 -12.78 22.12 1.15
CA SER A 142 -14.01 22.86 0.86
C SER A 142 -14.52 23.57 2.13
N ARG A 143 -15.24 24.68 1.94
CA ARG A 143 -15.81 25.53 2.99
C ARG A 143 -17.25 25.90 2.63
N PRO A 144 -18.06 26.41 3.57
CA PRO A 144 -19.34 27.01 3.23
C PRO A 144 -19.16 28.18 2.24
N PRO A 145 -20.17 28.52 1.42
CA PRO A 145 -20.13 29.70 0.56
C PRO A 145 -19.81 30.98 1.32
N GLU A 146 -19.22 31.95 0.62
CA GLU A 146 -18.90 33.25 1.20
C GLU A 146 -20.17 33.94 1.74
N LYS A 147 -20.09 34.44 2.97
CA LYS A 147 -21.23 35.07 3.66
C LYS A 147 -21.26 36.59 3.53
N ILE A 148 -20.23 37.18 2.94
CA ILE A 148 -20.06 38.62 2.78
C ILE A 148 -20.05 38.88 1.27
N GLY A 149 -20.77 39.92 0.83
CA GLY A 149 -20.85 40.23 -0.60
C GLY A 149 -21.82 41.36 -0.91
N GLU A 150 -22.00 41.59 -2.20
CA GLU A 150 -23.01 42.52 -2.71
C GLU A 150 -24.42 41.93 -2.56
N VAL A 151 -25.34 42.72 -2.03
CA VAL A 151 -26.75 42.36 -1.96
C VAL A 151 -27.45 42.87 -3.22
N VAL A 152 -28.08 41.94 -3.94
CA VAL A 152 -28.78 42.19 -5.20
C VAL A 152 -30.19 41.62 -5.15
N THR A 153 -31.10 42.16 -5.95
CA THR A 153 -32.47 41.64 -6.10
C THR A 153 -32.56 40.78 -7.34
N VAL A 154 -33.19 39.60 -7.25
CA VAL A 154 -33.44 38.75 -8.42
C VAL A 154 -34.63 39.30 -9.19
N LYS A 155 -34.40 39.73 -10.43
CA LYS A 155 -35.44 40.26 -11.32
C LYS A 155 -36.17 39.15 -12.04
N GLU A 156 -35.42 38.24 -12.64
CA GLU A 156 -35.95 37.06 -13.32
C GLU A 156 -34.93 35.93 -13.32
N VAL A 157 -35.42 34.70 -13.33
CA VAL A 157 -34.60 33.50 -13.54
C VAL A 157 -34.62 33.16 -15.02
N LEU A 158 -33.44 32.98 -15.61
CA LEU A 158 -33.29 32.68 -17.03
C LEU A 158 -33.76 31.25 -17.36
N PRO A 159 -34.01 30.95 -18.65
CA PRO A 159 -34.28 29.58 -19.08
C PRO A 159 -33.21 28.61 -18.54
N GLU A 160 -33.62 27.38 -18.22
CA GLU A 160 -32.83 26.34 -17.52
C GLU A 160 -32.70 26.49 -16.01
N GLY A 161 -33.04 27.65 -15.43
CA GLY A 161 -33.11 27.80 -13.97
C GLY A 161 -31.76 27.88 -13.25
N LEU A 162 -30.65 27.85 -13.99
CA LEU A 162 -29.28 27.89 -13.43
C LEU A 162 -28.71 29.30 -13.28
N ARG A 163 -29.31 30.28 -13.97
CA ARG A 163 -28.85 31.67 -14.00
C ARG A 163 -29.99 32.62 -13.74
N ALA A 164 -29.68 33.76 -13.15
CA ALA A 164 -30.65 34.82 -12.87
C ALA A 164 -30.13 36.18 -13.32
N VAL A 165 -31.05 37.03 -13.76
CA VAL A 165 -30.80 38.46 -13.91
C VAL A 165 -30.97 39.09 -12.53
N VAL A 166 -29.89 39.70 -12.04
CA VAL A 166 -29.84 40.37 -10.74
C VAL A 166 -29.70 41.88 -10.93
N VAL A 167 -30.32 42.64 -10.03
CA VAL A 167 -30.28 44.10 -10.01
C VAL A 167 -29.54 44.58 -8.77
N GLY A 168 -28.47 45.34 -8.99
CA GLY A 168 -27.67 45.96 -7.94
C GLY A 168 -28.27 47.27 -7.43
N ARG A 169 -27.55 47.96 -6.54
CA ARG A 169 -28.06 49.17 -5.84
C ARG A 169 -28.30 50.39 -6.74
N ALA A 170 -27.67 50.42 -7.91
CA ALA A 170 -27.75 51.54 -8.86
C ALA A 170 -28.52 51.14 -10.14
N ASP A 171 -29.50 50.24 -10.01
CA ASP A 171 -30.27 49.65 -11.13
C ASP A 171 -29.41 48.94 -12.19
N GLU A 172 -28.15 48.63 -11.84
CA GLU A 172 -27.28 47.86 -12.72
C GLU A 172 -27.76 46.41 -12.83
N GLN A 173 -27.86 45.92 -14.07
CA GLN A 173 -28.30 44.56 -14.35
C GLN A 173 -27.10 43.69 -14.70
N ARG A 174 -26.97 42.56 -14.02
CA ARG A 174 -25.96 41.54 -14.30
C ARG A 174 -26.61 40.16 -14.37
N VAL A 175 -25.96 39.23 -15.06
CA VAL A 175 -26.32 37.81 -15.05
C VAL A 175 -25.41 37.12 -14.05
N ALA A 176 -25.99 36.33 -13.14
CA ALA A 176 -25.27 35.56 -12.14
C ALA A 176 -25.67 34.08 -12.21
N ASP A 177 -24.70 33.19 -11.96
CA ASP A 177 -24.97 31.77 -11.75
C ASP A 177 -25.57 31.56 -10.35
N LEU A 178 -26.57 30.69 -10.27
CA LEU A 178 -27.22 30.33 -9.02
C LEU A 178 -26.47 29.15 -8.39
N GLY A 179 -25.94 29.35 -7.18
CA GLY A 179 -25.29 28.28 -6.43
C GLY A 179 -26.26 27.15 -6.06
N ASP A 180 -25.73 25.94 -5.89
CA ASP A 180 -26.54 24.72 -5.68
C ASP A 180 -27.49 24.82 -4.49
N VAL A 181 -27.09 25.53 -3.42
CA VAL A 181 -27.94 25.74 -2.24
C VAL A 181 -29.18 26.55 -2.59
N LEU A 182 -29.05 27.60 -3.40
CA LEU A 182 -30.17 28.44 -3.83
C LEU A 182 -31.13 27.68 -4.76
N LEU A 183 -30.59 26.80 -5.59
CA LEU A 183 -31.40 25.93 -6.46
C LEU A 183 -32.24 24.94 -5.65
N ARG A 184 -31.76 24.50 -4.47
CA ARG A 184 -32.48 23.56 -3.60
C ARG A 184 -33.48 24.24 -2.66
N GLU A 185 -33.08 25.36 -2.05
CA GLU A 185 -33.88 26.04 -1.02
C GLU A 185 -34.84 27.09 -1.60
N GLY A 186 -34.61 27.50 -2.84
CA GLY A 186 -35.38 28.54 -3.51
C GLY A 186 -34.88 29.95 -3.19
N ILE A 187 -35.21 30.88 -4.08
CA ILE A 187 -34.86 32.29 -3.96
C ILE A 187 -35.95 32.97 -3.14
N ARG A 188 -35.59 33.54 -1.98
CA ARG A 188 -36.53 34.36 -1.21
C ARG A 188 -36.65 35.73 -1.88
N SER A 189 -37.86 36.09 -2.31
CA SER A 189 -38.17 37.42 -2.81
C SER A 189 -38.18 38.43 -1.66
N GLY A 190 -37.45 39.53 -1.80
CA GLY A 190 -37.45 40.69 -0.92
C GLY A 190 -37.26 41.95 -1.74
#